data_AF-A0A0B5JZM7-F1
#
_entry.id   AF-A0A0B5JZM7-F1
#
_cell.length_a   1.000
_cell.length_b   1.000
_cell.length_c   1.000
_cell.angle_alpha   90.00
_cell.angle_beta   90.00
_cell.angle_gamma   90.00
#
_symmetry.space_group_name_H-M   'P 1'
#
loop_
_entity.id
_entity.type
_entity.pdbx_description
1 polymer ?
#
loop_
_entity_poly.entity_id
_entity_poly.type
_entity_poly.pdbx_seq_one_letter_code
_entity_poly.pdbx_strand_id
1 'polypeptide(L)'
;MSSLPAPSAAIAAAPAPAAPAQTAFGLQVVVGLFGVLLAVLCAGLNESVTKISLADIRGAMGIGADEGAWLLAVYSAASVSAMAFAPWLATTFSLRRFTMSAIGLFAVLGLLQPFAPNLHSLMLLRVLQGFASGALPPMLMSVALRFLPPGIKVYGLACYALTATFGPNLGTPLAGLWTEYVGWQWAFWQIILPSALAMFCVGWGLPQDPLRLERFKQFDWRGVLLGLPAISCIVLGLSLGDRWGWFDSPLICWLLGGGLLLLVLFMYNEWSEPLPFFQLRMLSRRNLSFALVTLAGVLIVLSGVGSIPSAYLAQIQGYRPAQTSPLMMLVAMPQLVALPLTAALCNIRAVDCRWVLGIGLAMLAVSCVGSSLLTSEWIRGDFYPFYLLQVFGQPMAVLPLLMLSTNGMTPQEGPFASSWFNTVKGLAAVIAGGLLDALGTLRRHFHSNHLVDSLGNAPLVDGNAAGLARRIHDQALVLTSADLYLVMACIAVALICLIPFVPTRVYPPRAVA
;
A
#
# COMPACT_ATOMS: atom_id res chain seq x y z
N MET A 1 -72.94 22.03 46.24
CA MET A 1 -72.67 21.01 45.20
C MET A 1 -71.40 21.42 44.47
N SER A 2 -70.28 20.88 44.94
CA SER A 2 -68.91 21.16 44.48
C SER A 2 -68.54 20.16 43.38
N SER A 3 -68.33 20.64 42.15
CA SER A 3 -67.87 19.83 41.02
C SER A 3 -66.35 19.62 41.10
N LEU A 4 -65.93 18.38 41.34
CA LEU A 4 -64.54 17.93 41.24
C LEU A 4 -64.09 17.94 39.76
N PRO A 5 -62.87 18.39 39.43
CA PRO A 5 -62.32 18.24 38.09
C PRO A 5 -61.79 16.80 37.87
N ALA A 6 -62.01 16.27 36.68
CA ALA A 6 -61.59 14.94 36.25
C ALA A 6 -60.05 14.77 36.26
N PRO A 7 -59.52 13.56 36.53
CA PRO A 7 -58.09 13.32 36.50
C PRO A 7 -57.55 13.36 35.07
N SER A 8 -56.51 14.17 34.87
CA SER A 8 -55.72 14.24 33.64
C SER A 8 -55.16 12.86 33.31
N ALA A 9 -55.54 12.31 32.15
CA ALA A 9 -54.95 11.09 31.61
C ALA A 9 -53.45 11.30 31.38
N ALA A 10 -52.63 10.57 32.14
CA ALA A 10 -51.19 10.54 31.94
C ALA A 10 -50.91 9.96 30.55
N ILE A 11 -50.36 10.78 29.65
CA ILE A 11 -49.79 10.31 28.39
C ILE A 11 -48.62 9.40 28.76
N ALA A 12 -48.81 8.09 28.59
CA ALA A 12 -47.74 7.12 28.74
C ALA A 12 -46.62 7.49 27.75
N ALA A 13 -45.47 7.90 28.28
CA ALA A 13 -44.29 8.20 27.49
C ALA A 13 -43.94 6.96 26.66
N ALA A 14 -43.88 7.10 25.34
CA ALA A 14 -43.39 6.06 24.44
C ALA A 14 -41.99 5.63 24.91
N PRO A 15 -41.66 4.33 24.94
CA PRO A 15 -40.34 3.88 25.32
C PRO A 15 -39.31 4.52 24.39
N ALA A 16 -38.36 5.23 24.97
CA ALA A 16 -37.25 5.84 24.23
C ALA A 16 -36.59 4.75 23.37
N PRO A 17 -36.27 5.02 22.09
CA PRO A 17 -35.55 4.06 21.27
C PRO A 17 -34.25 3.70 21.99
N ALA A 18 -34.08 2.42 22.29
CA ALA A 18 -32.91 1.90 22.96
C ALA A 18 -31.67 2.42 22.25
N ALA A 19 -30.81 3.14 22.98
CA ALA A 19 -29.51 3.57 22.47
C ALA A 19 -28.82 2.34 21.85
N PRO A 20 -28.31 2.42 20.61
CA PRO A 20 -27.66 1.29 19.98
C PRO A 20 -26.58 0.79 20.93
N ALA A 21 -26.67 -0.48 21.32
CA ALA A 21 -25.74 -1.11 22.25
C ALA A 21 -24.32 -0.82 21.77
N GLN A 22 -23.61 0.05 22.50
CA GLN A 22 -22.22 0.30 22.25
C GLN A 22 -21.55 -1.05 22.45
N THR A 23 -21.08 -1.67 21.36
CA THR A 23 -20.33 -2.92 21.44
C THR A 23 -19.21 -2.71 22.43
N ALA A 24 -19.34 -3.34 23.61
CA ALA A 24 -18.37 -3.22 24.67
C ALA A 24 -17.01 -3.57 24.08
N PHE A 25 -16.04 -2.67 24.21
CA PHE A 25 -14.67 -2.96 23.83
C PHE A 25 -14.23 -4.24 24.56
N GLY A 26 -14.05 -5.31 23.80
CA GLY A 26 -13.84 -6.65 24.33
C GLY A 26 -12.87 -7.45 23.46
N LEU A 27 -12.38 -8.56 24.00
CA LEU A 27 -11.42 -9.46 23.35
C LEU A 27 -11.86 -9.83 21.91
N GLN A 28 -13.17 -9.96 21.68
CA GLN A 28 -13.75 -10.24 20.37
C GLN A 28 -13.35 -9.21 19.30
N VAL A 29 -13.47 -7.91 19.59
CA VAL A 29 -13.11 -6.85 18.64
C VAL A 29 -11.61 -6.86 18.34
N VAL A 30 -10.78 -7.14 19.35
CA VAL A 30 -9.32 -7.24 19.18
C VAL A 30 -8.97 -8.43 18.29
N VAL A 31 -9.60 -9.59 18.51
CA VAL A 31 -9.39 -10.79 17.67
C VAL A 31 -9.91 -10.56 16.25
N GLY A 32 -11.05 -9.86 16.10
CA GLY A 32 -11.58 -9.46 14.80
C GLY A 32 -10.61 -8.55 14.05
N LEU A 33 -10.08 -7.50 14.70
CA LEU A 33 -9.08 -6.60 14.12
C LEU A 33 -7.80 -7.36 13.73
N PHE A 34 -7.32 -8.26 14.60
CA PHE A 34 -6.17 -9.11 14.32
C PHE A 34 -6.41 -10.00 13.09
N GLY A 35 -7.60 -10.58 12.95
CA GLY A 35 -7.98 -11.36 11.77
C GLY A 35 -7.93 -10.54 10.48
N VAL A 36 -8.48 -9.32 10.49
CA VAL A 36 -8.40 -8.43 9.32
C VAL A 36 -6.97 -7.97 9.04
N LEU A 37 -6.18 -7.68 10.08
CA LEU A 37 -4.77 -7.35 9.94
C LEU A 37 -3.99 -8.47 9.25
N LEU A 38 -4.19 -9.71 9.72
CA LEU A 38 -3.56 -10.90 9.17
C LEU A 38 -3.95 -11.09 7.69
N ALA A 39 -5.22 -10.88 7.34
CA ALA A 39 -5.69 -10.94 5.96
C ALA A 39 -5.02 -9.88 5.05
N VAL A 40 -4.91 -8.63 5.52
CA VAL A 40 -4.29 -7.56 4.75
C VAL A 40 -2.78 -7.79 4.59
N LEU A 41 -2.10 -8.25 5.64
CA LEU A 41 -0.70 -8.63 5.56
C LEU A 41 -0.50 -9.77 4.57
N CYS A 42 -1.35 -10.80 4.62
CA CYS A 42 -1.31 -11.92 3.69
C CYS A 42 -1.49 -11.47 2.23
N ALA A 43 -2.41 -10.55 1.97
CA ALA A 43 -2.61 -9.94 0.65
C ALA A 43 -1.38 -9.17 0.15
N GLY A 44 -0.78 -8.32 0.98
CA GLY A 44 0.43 -7.56 0.62
C GLY A 44 1.66 -8.46 0.45
N LEU A 45 1.77 -9.53 1.26
CA LEU A 45 2.80 -10.54 1.13
C LEU A 45 2.65 -11.35 -0.16
N ASN A 46 1.42 -11.70 -0.56
CA ASN A 46 1.17 -12.40 -1.82
C ASN A 46 1.68 -11.57 -3.01
N GLU A 47 1.38 -10.28 -3.05
CA GLU A 47 1.87 -9.38 -4.11
C GLU A 47 3.40 -9.30 -4.10
N SER A 48 4.00 -9.05 -2.93
CA SER A 48 5.45 -8.89 -2.79
C SER A 48 6.21 -10.18 -3.13
N VAL A 49 5.77 -11.32 -2.60
CA VAL A 49 6.39 -12.63 -2.86
C VAL A 49 6.29 -12.98 -4.32
N THR A 50 5.13 -12.79 -4.95
CA THR A 50 4.98 -13.03 -6.40
C THR A 50 5.94 -12.17 -7.21
N LYS A 51 6.07 -10.88 -6.87
CA LYS A 51 6.97 -9.95 -7.58
C LYS A 51 8.42 -10.42 -7.52
N ILE A 52 8.87 -10.88 -6.35
CA ILE A 52 10.26 -11.31 -6.12
C ILE A 52 10.51 -12.69 -6.74
N SER A 53 9.55 -13.59 -6.64
CA SER A 53 9.59 -14.95 -7.22
C SER A 53 9.27 -14.97 -8.72
N LEU A 54 9.06 -13.82 -9.36
CA LEU A 54 8.63 -13.75 -10.76
C LEU A 54 9.61 -14.46 -11.70
N ALA A 55 10.92 -14.37 -11.44
CA ALA A 55 11.93 -15.05 -12.23
C ALA A 55 11.75 -16.57 -12.22
N ASP A 56 11.48 -17.15 -11.05
CA ASP A 56 11.25 -18.59 -10.88
C ASP A 56 9.93 -19.04 -11.51
N ILE A 57 8.86 -18.24 -11.35
CA ILE A 57 7.55 -18.48 -11.97
C ILE A 57 7.69 -18.48 -13.50
N ARG A 58 8.44 -17.53 -14.06
CA ARG A 58 8.71 -17.44 -15.50
C ARG A 58 9.49 -18.66 -16.01
N GLY A 59 10.51 -19.08 -15.26
CA GLY A 59 11.30 -20.27 -15.57
C GLY A 59 10.47 -21.56 -15.56
N ALA A 60 9.57 -21.70 -14.58
CA ALA A 60 8.70 -22.87 -14.47
C ALA A 60 7.60 -22.94 -15.55
N MET A 61 7.03 -21.80 -15.93
CA MET A 61 5.96 -21.70 -16.92
C MET A 61 6.46 -21.55 -18.36
N GLY A 62 7.75 -21.35 -18.57
CA GLY A 62 8.34 -21.13 -19.90
C GLY A 62 7.87 -19.82 -20.56
N ILE A 63 7.56 -18.79 -19.77
CA ILE A 63 7.03 -17.51 -20.27
C ILE A 63 8.12 -16.42 -20.32
N GLY A 64 7.97 -15.47 -21.25
CA GLY A 64 8.90 -14.36 -21.42
C GLY A 64 8.83 -13.32 -20.30
N ALA A 65 9.67 -12.30 -20.44
CA ALA A 65 9.73 -11.19 -19.49
C ALA A 65 8.50 -10.28 -19.57
N ASP A 66 7.93 -10.14 -20.76
CA ASP A 66 6.79 -9.26 -21.01
C ASP A 66 5.51 -9.86 -20.43
N GLU A 67 5.29 -11.16 -20.63
CA GLU A 67 4.19 -11.91 -20.03
C GLU A 67 4.24 -11.86 -18.50
N GLY A 68 5.44 -11.96 -17.92
CA GLY A 68 5.66 -11.82 -16.49
C GLY A 68 5.33 -10.42 -15.96
N ALA A 69 5.68 -9.36 -16.71
CA ALA A 69 5.33 -7.99 -16.35
C ALA A 69 3.81 -7.77 -16.38
N TRP A 70 3.11 -8.29 -17.40
CA TRP A 70 1.66 -8.27 -17.48
C TRP A 70 1.00 -8.97 -16.29
N LEU A 71 1.55 -10.10 -15.82
CA LEU A 71 1.04 -10.83 -14.66
C LEU A 71 0.98 -9.96 -13.39
N LEU A 72 2.02 -9.15 -13.16
CA LEU A 72 2.07 -8.22 -12.03
C LEU A 72 1.16 -7.01 -12.26
N ALA A 73 1.16 -6.46 -13.47
CA ALA A 73 0.41 -5.26 -13.81
C ALA A 73 -1.11 -5.47 -13.67
N VAL A 74 -1.65 -6.59 -14.16
CA VAL A 74 -3.10 -6.88 -14.07
C VAL A 74 -3.57 -7.12 -12.64
N TYR A 75 -2.73 -7.75 -11.81
CA TYR A 75 -3.00 -7.93 -10.39
C TYR A 75 -3.05 -6.58 -9.67
N SER A 76 -2.05 -5.72 -9.91
CA SER A 76 -1.98 -4.40 -9.29
C SER A 76 -3.14 -3.51 -9.73
N ALA A 77 -3.50 -3.51 -11.02
CA ALA A 77 -4.63 -2.78 -11.57
C ALA A 77 -5.96 -3.17 -10.89
N ALA A 78 -6.22 -4.47 -10.73
CA ALA A 78 -7.40 -4.97 -10.05
C ALA A 78 -7.39 -4.64 -8.54
N SER A 79 -6.23 -4.75 -7.89
CA SER A 79 -6.06 -4.44 -6.46
C SER A 79 -6.33 -2.96 -6.16
N VAL A 80 -5.69 -2.04 -6.89
CA VAL A 80 -5.88 -0.59 -6.70
C VAL A 80 -7.32 -0.18 -7.03
N SER A 81 -7.92 -0.76 -8.07
CA SER A 81 -9.33 -0.52 -8.40
C SER A 81 -10.26 -0.99 -7.27
N ALA A 82 -10.02 -2.18 -6.69
CA ALA A 82 -10.82 -2.68 -5.58
C ALA A 82 -10.70 -1.80 -4.33
N MET A 83 -9.51 -1.26 -4.02
CA MET A 83 -9.30 -0.37 -2.88
C MET A 83 -10.23 0.86 -2.91
N ALA A 84 -10.54 1.38 -4.10
CA ALA A 84 -11.41 2.54 -4.29
C ALA A 84 -12.88 2.24 -3.92
N PHE A 85 -13.43 1.13 -4.42
CA PHE A 85 -14.87 0.82 -4.31
C PHE A 85 -15.23 -0.02 -3.08
N ALA A 86 -14.27 -0.74 -2.50
CA ALA A 86 -14.50 -1.67 -1.40
C ALA A 86 -15.13 -1.03 -0.13
N PRO A 87 -14.74 0.18 0.33
CA PRO A 87 -15.40 0.84 1.47
C PRO A 87 -16.91 0.98 1.29
N TRP A 88 -17.36 1.37 0.10
CA TRP A 88 -18.78 1.54 -0.20
C TRP A 88 -19.50 0.19 -0.15
N LEU A 89 -18.96 -0.83 -0.83
CA LEU A 89 -19.52 -2.18 -0.85
C LEU A 89 -19.63 -2.78 0.55
N ALA A 90 -18.63 -2.56 1.39
CA ALA A 90 -18.62 -3.05 2.77
C ALA A 90 -19.70 -2.40 3.65
N THR A 91 -20.01 -1.12 3.44
CA THR A 91 -21.12 -0.46 4.15
C THR A 91 -22.49 -0.97 3.72
N THR A 92 -22.61 -1.50 2.50
CA THR A 92 -23.86 -2.04 1.93
C THR A 92 -24.09 -3.50 2.32
N PHE A 93 -23.06 -4.35 2.18
CA PHE A 93 -23.14 -5.81 2.39
C PHE A 93 -22.81 -6.29 3.82
N SER A 94 -22.59 -5.37 4.77
CA SER A 94 -22.03 -5.62 6.11
C SER A 94 -20.52 -5.86 6.08
N LEU A 95 -19.80 -5.17 6.98
CA LEU A 95 -18.33 -5.17 7.03
C LEU A 95 -17.77 -6.59 7.23
N ARG A 96 -18.39 -7.36 8.12
CA ARG A 96 -17.98 -8.74 8.42
C ARG A 96 -18.14 -9.67 7.21
N ARG A 97 -19.32 -9.67 6.59
CA ARG A 97 -19.63 -10.59 5.48
C ARG A 97 -18.77 -10.28 4.27
N PHE A 98 -18.63 -8.99 3.94
CA PHE A 98 -17.80 -8.55 2.85
C PHE A 98 -16.32 -8.95 3.08
N THR A 99 -15.79 -8.70 4.28
CA THR A 99 -14.41 -9.10 4.62
C THR A 99 -14.21 -10.61 4.55
N MET A 100 -15.12 -11.42 5.11
CA MET A 100 -15.04 -12.88 5.01
C MET A 100 -15.10 -13.38 3.57
N SER A 101 -15.99 -12.80 2.74
CA SER A 101 -16.09 -13.17 1.33
C SER A 101 -14.83 -12.81 0.54
N ALA A 102 -14.22 -11.66 0.81
CA ALA A 102 -12.97 -11.24 0.19
C ALA A 102 -11.81 -12.17 0.60
N ILE A 103 -11.70 -12.54 1.88
CA ILE A 103 -10.69 -13.50 2.37
C ILE A 103 -10.89 -14.88 1.72
N GLY A 104 -12.13 -15.38 1.70
CA GLY A 104 -12.45 -16.68 1.11
C GLY A 104 -12.13 -16.73 -0.38
N LEU A 105 -12.54 -15.69 -1.13
CA LEU A 105 -12.24 -15.58 -2.55
C LEU A 105 -10.72 -15.48 -2.80
N PHE A 106 -10.01 -14.68 -2.00
CA PHE A 106 -8.55 -14.54 -2.07
C PHE A 106 -7.83 -15.88 -1.86
N ALA A 107 -8.25 -16.67 -0.86
CA ALA A 107 -7.67 -17.97 -0.53
C ALA A 107 -7.96 -19.03 -1.61
N VAL A 108 -9.21 -19.12 -2.07
CA VAL A 108 -9.60 -20.08 -3.12
C VAL A 108 -8.86 -19.79 -4.43
N LEU A 109 -8.77 -18.51 -4.82
CA LEU A 109 -8.07 -18.14 -6.05
C LEU A 109 -6.56 -18.41 -5.96
N GLY A 110 -5.91 -18.17 -4.82
CA GLY A 110 -4.50 -18.52 -4.64
C GLY A 110 -4.24 -20.02 -4.58
N LEU A 111 -5.18 -20.82 -4.10
CA LEU A 111 -5.10 -22.29 -4.18
C LEU A 111 -5.12 -22.77 -5.65
N LEU A 112 -5.95 -22.14 -6.49
CA LEU A 112 -6.14 -22.51 -7.90
C LEU A 112 -5.00 -22.05 -8.81
N GLN A 113 -4.27 -20.99 -8.44
CA GLN A 113 -3.26 -20.36 -9.31
C GLN A 113 -2.11 -21.30 -9.74
N PRO A 114 -1.49 -22.11 -8.86
CA PRO A 114 -0.45 -23.06 -9.28
C PRO A 114 -0.92 -24.14 -10.25
N PHE A 115 -2.23 -24.40 -10.32
CA PHE A 115 -2.84 -25.37 -11.22
C PHE A 115 -3.31 -24.74 -12.55
N ALA A 116 -3.00 -23.46 -12.80
CA ALA A 116 -3.38 -22.80 -14.03
C ALA A 116 -2.67 -23.47 -15.23
N PRO A 117 -3.41 -23.99 -16.24
CA PRO A 117 -2.80 -24.71 -17.35
C PRO A 117 -2.03 -23.78 -18.29
N ASN A 118 -2.49 -22.53 -18.44
CA ASN A 118 -1.97 -21.57 -19.41
C ASN A 118 -1.79 -20.18 -18.77
N LEU A 119 -1.00 -19.32 -19.42
CA LEU A 119 -0.78 -17.93 -19.00
C LEU A 119 -2.09 -17.14 -18.88
N HIS A 120 -3.01 -17.26 -19.84
CA HIS A 120 -4.27 -16.50 -19.82
C HIS A 120 -5.16 -16.88 -18.63
N SER A 121 -5.23 -18.18 -18.28
CA SER A 121 -5.94 -18.62 -17.08
C SER A 121 -5.28 -18.08 -15.81
N LEU A 122 -3.94 -18.06 -15.75
CA LEU A 122 -3.21 -17.51 -14.62
C LEU A 122 -3.44 -16.00 -14.48
N MET A 123 -3.44 -15.26 -15.59
CA MET A 123 -3.76 -13.83 -15.63
C MET A 123 -5.18 -13.55 -15.13
N LEU A 124 -6.18 -14.33 -15.57
CA LEU A 124 -7.56 -14.18 -15.10
C LEU A 124 -7.69 -14.45 -13.60
N LEU A 125 -7.07 -15.53 -13.09
CA LEU A 125 -7.03 -15.82 -11.66
C LEU A 125 -6.33 -14.71 -10.86
N ARG A 126 -5.29 -14.08 -11.44
CA ARG A 126 -4.59 -12.95 -10.84
C ARG A 126 -5.43 -11.69 -10.79
N VAL A 127 -6.20 -11.39 -11.83
CA VAL A 127 -7.15 -10.27 -11.85
C VAL A 127 -8.19 -10.46 -10.74
N LEU A 128 -8.83 -11.63 -10.68
CA LEU A 128 -9.83 -11.93 -9.66
C LEU A 128 -9.24 -11.87 -8.24
N GLN A 129 -8.03 -12.39 -8.05
CA GLN A 129 -7.36 -12.35 -6.75
C GLN A 129 -6.95 -10.92 -6.39
N GLY A 130 -6.55 -10.11 -7.37
CA GLY A 130 -6.29 -8.68 -7.21
C GLY A 130 -7.51 -7.97 -6.64
N PHE A 131 -8.70 -8.19 -7.21
CA PHE A 131 -9.95 -7.62 -6.68
C PHE A 131 -10.24 -8.02 -5.24
N ALA A 132 -10.07 -9.31 -4.91
CA ALA A 132 -10.27 -9.81 -3.56
C ALA A 132 -9.26 -9.22 -2.56
N SER A 133 -7.98 -9.15 -2.95
CA SER A 133 -6.87 -8.66 -2.12
C SER A 133 -6.96 -7.15 -1.85
N GLY A 134 -7.25 -6.34 -2.88
CA GLY A 134 -7.34 -4.89 -2.78
C GLY A 134 -8.55 -4.41 -1.98
N ALA A 135 -9.57 -5.26 -1.82
CA ALA A 135 -10.71 -4.97 -0.96
C ALA A 135 -10.36 -5.03 0.54
N LEU A 136 -9.31 -5.72 0.95
CA LEU A 136 -8.98 -5.97 2.37
C LEU A 136 -8.38 -4.75 3.11
N PRO A 137 -7.39 -4.01 2.56
CA PRO A 137 -6.81 -2.83 3.23
C PRO A 137 -7.83 -1.81 3.73
N PRO A 138 -8.82 -1.36 2.92
CA PRO A 138 -9.82 -0.42 3.41
C PRO A 138 -10.70 -0.98 4.54
N MET A 139 -10.87 -2.30 4.62
CA MET A 139 -11.61 -2.94 5.72
C MET A 139 -10.86 -2.79 7.02
N LEU A 140 -9.54 -3.00 7.04
CA LEU A 140 -8.73 -2.86 8.24
C LEU A 140 -8.83 -1.44 8.82
N MET A 141 -8.74 -0.43 7.97
CA MET A 141 -8.90 0.97 8.38
C MET A 141 -10.32 1.24 8.90
N SER A 142 -11.35 0.71 8.23
CA SER A 142 -12.75 0.88 8.63
C SER A 142 -13.05 0.21 9.98
N VAL A 143 -12.56 -1.01 10.20
CA VAL A 143 -12.68 -1.75 11.46
C VAL A 143 -11.98 -0.98 12.58
N ALA A 144 -10.75 -0.50 12.33
CA ALA A 144 -9.98 0.26 13.30
C ALA A 144 -10.68 1.57 13.72
N LEU A 145 -11.23 2.32 12.78
CA LEU A 145 -11.89 3.60 13.07
C LEU A 145 -13.26 3.43 13.74
N ARG A 146 -13.97 2.33 13.42
CA ARG A 146 -15.34 2.10 13.86
C ARG A 146 -15.45 1.41 15.22
N PHE A 147 -14.62 0.41 15.49
CA PHE A 147 -14.79 -0.44 16.69
C PHE A 147 -13.82 -0.11 17.83
N LEU A 148 -12.73 0.63 17.59
CA LEU A 148 -11.80 0.99 18.66
C LEU A 148 -12.25 2.27 19.37
N PRO A 149 -12.23 2.33 20.72
CA PRO A 149 -12.47 3.55 21.46
C PRO A 149 -11.39 4.61 21.20
N PRO A 150 -11.71 5.91 21.29
CA PRO A 150 -10.82 7.00 20.90
C PRO A 150 -9.38 6.90 21.43
N GLY A 151 -9.21 6.53 22.71
CA GLY A 151 -7.89 6.44 23.36
C GLY A 151 -6.95 5.35 22.82
N ILE A 152 -7.49 4.33 22.13
CA ILE A 152 -6.68 3.24 21.55
C ILE A 152 -6.72 3.19 20.02
N LYS A 153 -7.49 4.07 19.36
CA LYS A 153 -7.57 4.14 17.88
C LYS A 153 -6.20 4.26 17.23
N VAL A 154 -5.27 4.98 17.88
CA VAL A 154 -3.88 5.14 17.43
C VAL A 154 -3.16 3.80 17.26
N TYR A 155 -3.40 2.84 18.16
CA TYR A 155 -2.83 1.50 18.05
C TYR A 155 -3.47 0.69 16.91
N GLY A 156 -4.77 0.86 16.65
CA GLY A 156 -5.40 0.26 15.47
C GLY A 156 -4.89 0.84 14.14
N LEU A 157 -4.62 2.15 14.10
CA LEU A 157 -3.97 2.79 12.96
C LEU A 157 -2.50 2.36 12.83
N ALA A 158 -1.81 2.07 13.93
CA ALA A 158 -0.49 1.44 13.88
C ALA A 158 -0.57 0.03 13.30
N CYS A 159 -1.54 -0.81 13.70
CA CYS A 159 -1.76 -2.10 13.02
C CYS A 159 -1.96 -1.91 11.50
N TYR A 160 -2.71 -0.89 11.08
CA TYR A 160 -2.82 -0.57 9.66
C TYR A 160 -1.47 -0.13 9.03
N ALA A 161 -0.72 0.76 9.68
CA ALA A 161 0.59 1.22 9.20
C ALA A 161 1.59 0.06 9.03
N LEU A 162 1.48 -0.98 9.86
CA LEU A 162 2.27 -2.20 9.78
C LEU A 162 2.13 -2.87 8.41
N THR A 163 0.97 -2.76 7.76
CA THR A 163 0.75 -3.32 6.41
C THR A 163 1.57 -2.61 5.34
N ALA A 164 1.94 -1.34 5.54
CA ALA A 164 2.72 -0.56 4.58
C ALA A 164 4.23 -0.63 4.84
N THR A 165 4.65 -0.89 6.08
CA THR A 165 6.06 -0.97 6.47
C THR A 165 6.53 -2.42 6.57
N PHE A 166 5.97 -3.18 7.52
CA PHE A 166 6.37 -4.55 7.81
C PHE A 166 6.03 -5.53 6.69
N GLY A 167 4.84 -5.39 6.08
CA GLY A 167 4.37 -6.28 5.02
C GLY A 167 5.37 -6.41 3.86
N PRO A 168 5.73 -5.32 3.17
CA PRO A 168 6.72 -5.36 2.09
C PRO A 168 8.09 -5.88 2.53
N ASN A 169 8.56 -5.49 3.72
CA ASN A 169 9.86 -5.92 4.23
C ASN A 169 9.91 -7.44 4.56
N LEU A 170 8.79 -8.07 4.90
CA LEU A 170 8.71 -9.53 5.03
C LEU A 170 8.56 -10.28 3.71
N GLY A 171 8.27 -9.58 2.61
CA GLY A 171 8.10 -10.19 1.28
C GLY A 171 9.36 -10.92 0.81
N THR A 172 10.53 -10.27 0.86
CA THR A 172 11.80 -10.87 0.38
C THR A 172 12.24 -12.09 1.19
N PRO A 173 12.24 -12.05 2.54
CA PRO A 173 12.54 -13.24 3.35
C PRO A 173 11.65 -14.44 3.05
N LEU A 174 10.34 -14.22 2.94
CA LEU A 174 9.40 -15.29 2.64
C LEU A 174 9.58 -15.81 1.21
N ALA A 175 9.73 -14.92 0.23
CA ALA A 175 9.96 -15.32 -1.16
C ALA A 175 11.20 -16.20 -1.30
N GLY A 176 12.32 -15.78 -0.70
CA GLY A 176 13.56 -16.56 -0.73
C GLY A 176 13.44 -17.91 -0.02
N LEU A 177 12.69 -17.99 1.08
CA LEU A 177 12.41 -19.26 1.75
C LEU A 177 11.65 -20.22 0.83
N TRP A 178 10.60 -19.73 0.16
CA TRP A 178 9.74 -20.58 -0.64
C TRP A 178 10.40 -21.01 -1.95
N THR A 179 11.00 -20.09 -2.69
CA THR A 179 11.54 -20.42 -4.01
C THR A 179 12.82 -21.23 -3.96
N GLU A 180 13.65 -21.05 -2.92
CA GLU A 180 14.92 -21.75 -2.84
C GLU A 180 14.83 -23.13 -2.16
N TYR A 181 13.92 -23.31 -1.19
CA TYR A 181 13.87 -24.54 -0.39
C TYR A 181 12.66 -25.43 -0.63
N VAL A 182 11.53 -24.91 -1.13
CA VAL A 182 10.27 -25.67 -1.19
C VAL A 182 9.73 -25.81 -2.61
N GLY A 183 9.67 -24.71 -3.36
CA GLY A 183 9.18 -24.67 -4.73
C GLY A 183 8.40 -23.40 -5.03
N TRP A 184 8.30 -23.05 -6.31
CA TRP A 184 7.64 -21.82 -6.76
C TRP A 184 6.12 -21.82 -6.48
N GLN A 185 5.47 -22.99 -6.39
CA GLN A 185 4.04 -23.10 -6.09
C GLN A 185 3.72 -22.56 -4.68
N TRP A 186 4.65 -22.67 -3.74
CA TRP A 186 4.48 -22.17 -2.38
C TRP A 186 4.43 -20.65 -2.29
N ALA A 187 4.94 -19.94 -3.31
CA ALA A 187 4.74 -18.49 -3.45
C ALA A 187 3.23 -18.13 -3.46
N PHE A 188 2.38 -19.04 -3.92
CA PHE A 188 0.94 -18.90 -3.96
C PHE A 188 0.25 -19.55 -2.75
N TRP A 189 0.63 -20.77 -2.37
CA TRP A 189 -0.05 -21.52 -1.30
C TRP A 189 0.23 -21.00 0.12
N GLN A 190 1.28 -20.20 0.32
CA GLN A 190 1.56 -19.57 1.62
C GLN A 190 0.38 -18.77 2.19
N ILE A 191 -0.57 -18.35 1.36
CA ILE A 191 -1.70 -17.53 1.79
C ILE A 191 -2.80 -18.33 2.49
N ILE A 192 -2.87 -19.64 2.28
CA ILE A 192 -4.03 -20.46 2.66
C ILE A 192 -4.18 -20.52 4.17
N LEU A 193 -3.10 -20.88 4.87
CA LEU A 193 -3.11 -21.03 6.32
C LEU A 193 -3.37 -19.70 7.05
N PRO A 194 -2.69 -18.57 6.73
CA PRO A 194 -3.04 -17.28 7.28
C PRO A 194 -4.47 -16.86 6.94
N SER A 195 -4.94 -17.07 5.71
CA SER A 195 -6.31 -16.67 5.33
C SER A 195 -7.38 -17.46 6.09
N ALA A 196 -7.16 -18.75 6.34
CA ALA A 196 -8.06 -19.56 7.16
C ALA A 196 -8.12 -19.06 8.61
N LEU A 197 -6.97 -18.74 9.20
CA LEU A 197 -6.88 -18.16 10.54
C LEU A 197 -7.56 -16.78 10.59
N ALA A 198 -7.31 -15.92 9.60
CA ALA A 198 -7.96 -14.62 9.48
C ALA A 198 -9.48 -14.77 9.41
N MET A 199 -9.98 -15.71 8.60
CA MET A 199 -11.41 -15.96 8.43
C MET A 199 -12.07 -16.43 9.73
N PHE A 200 -11.39 -17.30 10.50
CA PHE A 200 -11.84 -17.71 11.84
C PHE A 200 -11.90 -16.52 12.81
N CYS A 201 -10.84 -15.73 12.89
CA CYS A 201 -10.75 -14.56 13.76
C CYS A 201 -11.81 -13.49 13.42
N VAL A 202 -12.02 -13.22 12.13
CA VAL A 202 -13.05 -12.30 11.63
C VAL A 202 -14.45 -12.82 11.94
N GLY A 203 -14.69 -14.12 11.72
CA GLY A 203 -15.96 -14.77 12.00
C GLY A 203 -16.33 -14.75 13.48
N TRP A 204 -15.35 -14.89 14.38
CA TRP A 204 -15.62 -14.86 15.82
C TRP A 204 -15.65 -13.44 16.40
N GLY A 205 -14.80 -12.54 15.88
CA GLY A 205 -14.51 -11.26 16.52
C GLY A 205 -15.33 -10.06 16.03
N LEU A 206 -15.77 -10.05 14.77
CA LEU A 206 -16.49 -8.90 14.22
C LEU A 206 -18.00 -9.01 14.49
N PRO A 207 -18.64 -7.93 15.00
CA PRO A 207 -20.09 -7.89 15.12
C PRO A 207 -20.73 -7.85 13.72
N GLN A 208 -21.88 -8.49 13.60
CA GLN A 208 -22.59 -8.60 12.33
C GLN A 208 -23.59 -7.45 12.19
N ASP A 209 -23.31 -6.53 11.26
CA ASP A 209 -24.25 -5.47 10.92
C ASP A 209 -25.42 -6.00 10.09
N PRO A 210 -26.62 -5.40 10.22
CA PRO A 210 -27.74 -5.70 9.35
C PRO A 210 -27.41 -5.31 7.90
N LEU A 211 -27.88 -6.14 6.96
CA LEU A 211 -27.76 -5.88 5.54
C LEU A 211 -28.57 -4.63 5.17
N ARG A 212 -27.95 -3.67 4.48
CA ARG A 212 -28.63 -2.48 3.96
C ARG A 212 -28.76 -2.57 2.45
N LEU A 213 -29.42 -3.63 1.97
CA LEU A 213 -29.62 -3.89 0.54
C LEU A 213 -30.42 -2.79 -0.16
N GLU A 214 -31.16 -1.96 0.59
CA GLU A 214 -31.85 -0.79 0.07
C GLU A 214 -30.90 0.20 -0.63
N ARG A 215 -29.65 0.31 -0.17
CA ARG A 215 -28.61 1.13 -0.82
C ARG A 215 -28.23 0.62 -2.20
N PHE A 216 -28.46 -0.66 -2.50
CA PHE A 216 -28.19 -1.23 -3.81
C PHE A 216 -29.13 -0.68 -4.89
N LYS A 217 -30.33 -0.21 -4.52
CA LYS A 217 -31.23 0.48 -5.45
C LYS A 217 -30.70 1.85 -5.91
N GLN A 218 -29.78 2.44 -5.15
CA GLN A 218 -29.12 3.71 -5.43
C GLN A 218 -27.65 3.48 -5.79
N PHE A 219 -27.31 2.29 -6.28
CA PHE A 219 -25.95 1.97 -6.70
C PHE A 219 -25.56 2.80 -7.92
N ASP A 220 -24.46 3.54 -7.82
CA ASP A 220 -23.92 4.30 -8.94
C ASP A 220 -23.17 3.38 -9.93
N TRP A 221 -23.92 2.76 -10.84
CA TRP A 221 -23.32 1.90 -11.89
C TRP A 221 -22.47 2.70 -12.87
N ARG A 222 -22.80 3.98 -13.08
CA ARG A 222 -22.03 4.86 -13.97
C ARG A 222 -20.65 5.12 -13.38
N GLY A 223 -20.59 5.42 -12.09
CA GLY A 223 -19.34 5.61 -11.36
C GLY A 223 -18.43 4.39 -11.43
N VAL A 224 -18.97 3.18 -11.25
CA VAL A 224 -18.16 1.96 -11.38
C VAL A 224 -17.70 1.71 -12.81
N LEU A 225 -18.59 1.87 -13.80
CA LEU A 225 -18.27 1.68 -15.21
C LEU A 225 -17.24 2.69 -15.73
N LEU A 226 -17.16 3.87 -15.13
CA LEU A 226 -16.14 4.87 -15.47
C LEU A 226 -14.86 4.68 -14.65
N GLY A 227 -14.98 4.53 -13.34
CA GLY A 227 -13.85 4.56 -12.41
C GLY A 227 -13.02 3.27 -12.39
N LEU A 228 -13.64 2.09 -12.49
CA LEU A 228 -12.90 0.82 -12.53
C LEU A 228 -11.97 0.74 -13.75
N PRO A 229 -12.43 0.96 -15.00
CA PRO A 229 -11.53 0.98 -16.14
C PRO A 229 -10.58 2.19 -16.10
N ALA A 230 -10.98 3.35 -15.56
CA ALA A 230 -10.07 4.49 -15.42
C ALA A 230 -8.83 4.16 -14.59
N ILE A 231 -9.04 3.66 -13.36
CA ILE A 231 -7.96 3.30 -12.44
C ILE A 231 -7.14 2.15 -13.03
N SER A 232 -7.80 1.13 -13.59
CA SER A 232 -7.12 -0.01 -14.20
C SER A 232 -6.22 0.41 -15.38
N CYS A 233 -6.70 1.26 -16.29
CA CYS A 233 -5.92 1.70 -17.44
C CYS A 233 -4.73 2.56 -17.02
N ILE A 234 -4.91 3.47 -16.06
CA ILE A 234 -3.80 4.28 -15.52
C ILE A 234 -2.76 3.38 -14.86
N VAL A 235 -3.18 2.42 -14.04
CA VAL A 235 -2.24 1.51 -13.36
C VAL A 235 -1.49 0.64 -14.37
N LEU A 236 -2.17 0.09 -15.39
CA LEU A 236 -1.52 -0.69 -16.44
C LEU A 236 -0.53 0.17 -17.25
N GLY A 237 -0.93 1.38 -17.64
CA GLY A 237 -0.07 2.30 -18.40
C GLY A 237 1.18 2.71 -17.61
N LEU A 238 1.06 2.96 -16.31
CA LEU A 238 2.21 3.27 -15.45
C LEU A 238 3.09 2.05 -15.18
N SER A 239 2.50 0.86 -15.03
CA SER A 239 3.26 -0.38 -14.73
C SER A 239 4.01 -0.92 -15.94
N LEU A 240 3.48 -0.72 -17.15
CA LEU A 240 4.08 -1.20 -18.41
C LEU A 240 4.82 -0.09 -19.17
N GLY A 241 4.73 1.15 -18.70
CA GLY A 241 5.24 2.37 -19.31
C GLY A 241 6.69 2.25 -19.79
N ASP A 242 7.61 2.01 -18.86
CA ASP A 242 9.06 1.93 -19.15
C ASP A 242 9.38 0.86 -20.20
N ARG A 243 8.76 -0.31 -20.07
CA ARG A 243 9.03 -1.47 -20.91
C ARG A 243 8.56 -1.31 -22.36
N TRP A 244 7.47 -0.58 -22.58
CA TRP A 244 6.89 -0.36 -23.91
C TRP A 244 7.21 1.05 -24.45
N GLY A 245 8.20 1.76 -23.88
CA GLY A 245 8.65 3.04 -24.43
C GLY A 245 7.71 4.22 -24.16
N TRP A 246 6.93 4.18 -23.07
CA TRP A 246 6.04 5.27 -22.65
C TRP A 246 5.14 5.80 -23.78
N PHE A 247 5.42 6.99 -24.29
CA PHE A 247 4.60 7.66 -25.31
C PHE A 247 4.87 7.18 -26.74
N ASP A 248 5.94 6.40 -26.96
CA ASP A 248 6.23 5.81 -28.27
C ASP A 248 5.28 4.64 -28.59
N SER A 249 4.73 3.99 -27.57
CA SER A 249 3.75 2.92 -27.75
C SER A 249 2.33 3.48 -27.83
N PRO A 250 1.59 3.19 -28.92
CA PRO A 250 0.19 3.60 -29.04
C PRO A 250 -0.67 2.99 -27.93
N LEU A 251 -0.38 1.76 -27.51
CA LEU A 251 -1.12 1.07 -26.45
C LEU A 251 -1.05 1.82 -25.12
N ILE A 252 0.14 2.28 -24.71
CA ILE A 252 0.28 3.05 -23.46
C ILE A 252 -0.41 4.40 -23.59
N CYS A 253 -0.30 5.07 -24.74
CA CYS A 253 -1.00 6.33 -24.98
C CYS A 253 -2.52 6.17 -24.84
N TRP A 254 -3.10 5.08 -25.38
CA TRP A 254 -4.51 4.77 -25.22
C TRP A 254 -4.88 4.46 -23.76
N LEU A 255 -4.05 3.69 -23.04
CA LEU A 255 -4.28 3.38 -21.62
C LEU A 255 -4.22 4.63 -20.74
N LEU A 256 -3.17 5.45 -20.87
CA LEU A 256 -3.00 6.65 -20.05
C LEU A 256 -3.98 7.75 -20.45
N GLY A 257 -4.11 8.04 -21.75
CA GLY A 257 -5.03 9.07 -22.26
C GLY A 257 -6.49 8.71 -22.05
N GLY A 258 -6.88 7.48 -22.41
CA GLY A 258 -8.23 6.96 -22.19
C GLY A 258 -8.55 6.80 -20.70
N GLY A 259 -7.61 6.28 -19.91
CA GLY A 259 -7.73 6.17 -18.46
C GLY A 259 -7.90 7.53 -17.77
N LEU A 260 -7.13 8.54 -18.18
CA LEU A 260 -7.26 9.91 -17.66
C LEU A 260 -8.60 10.54 -18.04
N LEU A 261 -9.05 10.35 -19.30
CA LEU A 261 -10.36 10.82 -19.74
C LEU A 261 -11.48 10.18 -18.92
N LEU A 262 -11.45 8.86 -18.74
CA LEU A 262 -12.42 8.14 -17.91
C LEU A 262 -12.35 8.57 -16.44
N LEU A 263 -11.17 8.88 -15.92
CA LEU A 263 -11.00 9.38 -14.55
C LEU A 263 -11.65 10.76 -14.40
N VAL A 264 -11.48 11.66 -15.36
CA VAL A 264 -12.13 12.99 -15.36
C VAL A 264 -13.66 12.83 -15.42
N LEU A 265 -14.16 11.95 -16.29
CA LEU A 265 -15.59 11.65 -16.35
C LEU A 265 -16.12 11.04 -15.05
N PHE A 266 -15.34 10.15 -14.42
CA PHE A 266 -15.67 9.57 -13.12
C PHE A 266 -15.75 10.64 -12.03
N MET A 267 -14.78 11.56 -11.95
CA MET A 267 -14.80 12.67 -11.00
C MET A 267 -15.99 13.62 -11.24
N TYR A 268 -16.37 13.85 -12.50
CA TYR A 268 -17.56 14.65 -12.83
C TYR A 268 -18.87 13.96 -12.40
N ASN A 269 -18.97 12.64 -12.60
CA ASN A 269 -20.10 11.85 -12.14
C ASN A 269 -20.21 11.88 -10.61
N GLU A 270 -19.11 11.66 -9.90
CA GLU A 270 -19.00 11.72 -8.44
C GLU A 270 -19.37 13.08 -7.84
N TRP A 271 -19.15 14.17 -8.57
CA TRP A 271 -19.59 15.50 -8.13
C TRP A 271 -21.12 15.63 -8.15
N SER A 272 -21.78 14.95 -9.09
CA SER A 272 -23.20 15.13 -9.39
C SER A 272 -24.10 14.10 -8.71
N GLU A 273 -23.57 12.93 -8.35
CA GLU A 273 -24.31 11.84 -7.73
C GLU A 273 -24.66 12.13 -6.25
N PRO A 274 -25.90 11.85 -5.79
CA PRO A 274 -26.30 11.99 -4.39
C PRO A 274 -25.62 10.99 -3.43
N LEU A 275 -25.19 9.83 -3.93
CA LEU A 275 -24.47 8.80 -3.15
C LEU A 275 -23.11 8.49 -3.78
N PRO A 276 -22.17 9.44 -3.74
CA PRO A 276 -20.85 9.30 -4.36
C PRO A 276 -20.04 8.16 -3.71
N PHE A 277 -19.14 7.50 -4.45
CA PHE A 277 -18.08 6.66 -3.87
C PHE A 277 -16.98 7.51 -3.20
N PHE A 278 -16.73 8.70 -3.74
CA PHE A 278 -15.73 9.66 -3.28
C PHE A 278 -16.38 11.00 -2.97
N GLN A 279 -16.47 11.36 -1.69
CA GLN A 279 -16.90 12.71 -1.32
C GLN A 279 -15.80 13.73 -1.63
N LEU A 280 -15.85 14.34 -2.82
CA LEU A 280 -14.89 15.35 -3.29
C LEU A 280 -14.78 16.56 -2.35
N ARG A 281 -15.87 16.91 -1.66
CA ARG A 281 -15.89 17.97 -0.64
C ARG A 281 -14.89 17.73 0.50
N MET A 282 -14.52 16.47 0.78
CA MET A 282 -13.52 16.16 1.80
C MET A 282 -12.14 16.67 1.44
N LEU A 283 -11.78 16.75 0.15
CA LEU A 283 -10.51 17.32 -0.32
C LEU A 283 -10.43 18.84 -0.09
N SER A 284 -11.56 19.51 0.17
CA SER A 284 -11.54 20.90 0.63
C SER A 284 -10.91 21.05 2.02
N ARG A 285 -10.81 19.96 2.81
CA ARG A 285 -10.14 19.98 4.11
C ARG A 285 -8.63 19.93 3.89
N ARG A 286 -7.94 21.02 4.21
CA ARG A 286 -6.48 21.16 4.05
C ARG A 286 -5.68 20.03 4.70
N ASN A 287 -6.09 19.54 5.88
CA ASN A 287 -5.40 18.44 6.57
C ASN A 287 -5.47 17.12 5.80
N LEU A 288 -6.63 16.80 5.21
CA LEU A 288 -6.80 15.57 4.44
C LEU A 288 -5.95 15.64 3.16
N SER A 289 -6.09 16.72 2.38
CA SER A 289 -5.35 16.88 1.13
C SER A 289 -3.84 16.91 1.36
N PHE A 290 -3.38 17.59 2.41
CA PHE A 290 -1.99 17.55 2.82
C PHE A 290 -1.54 16.12 3.13
N ALA A 291 -2.28 15.40 3.98
CA ALA A 291 -1.94 14.05 4.39
C ALA A 291 -1.90 13.07 3.21
N LEU A 292 -2.80 13.21 2.23
CA LEU A 292 -2.81 12.39 1.02
C LEU A 292 -1.60 12.67 0.12
N VAL A 293 -1.23 13.94 -0.07
CA VAL A 293 -0.04 14.31 -0.87
C VAL A 293 1.25 13.85 -0.19
N THR A 294 1.37 14.05 1.13
CA THR A 294 2.54 13.55 1.87
C THR A 294 2.57 12.04 1.92
N LEU A 295 1.43 11.35 2.01
CA LEU A 295 1.35 9.90 1.93
C LEU A 295 1.89 9.40 0.58
N ALA A 296 1.48 10.00 -0.52
CA ALA A 296 1.98 9.60 -1.84
C ALA A 296 3.50 9.72 -1.93
N GLY A 297 4.07 10.84 -1.47
CA GLY A 297 5.52 11.04 -1.45
C GLY A 297 6.25 10.07 -0.50
N VAL A 298 5.73 9.82 0.71
CA VAL A 298 6.32 8.87 1.66
C VAL A 298 6.34 7.47 1.08
N LEU A 299 5.26 7.03 0.42
CA LEU A 299 5.20 5.71 -0.20
C LEU A 299 6.18 5.58 -1.36
N ILE A 300 6.39 6.65 -2.16
CA ILE A 300 7.44 6.67 -3.19
C ILE A 300 8.83 6.44 -2.57
N VAL A 301 9.15 7.16 -1.49
CA VAL A 301 10.42 7.00 -0.77
C VAL A 301 10.56 5.57 -0.21
N LEU A 302 9.53 5.04 0.44
CA LEU A 302 9.55 3.68 0.99
C LEU A 302 9.75 2.61 -0.10
N SER A 303 9.07 2.74 -1.23
CA SER A 303 9.23 1.84 -2.38
C SER A 303 10.64 1.87 -2.95
N GLY A 304 11.25 3.06 -3.06
CA GLY A 304 12.62 3.23 -3.54
C GLY A 304 13.63 2.60 -2.59
N VAL A 305 13.54 2.95 -1.31
CA VAL A 305 14.47 2.47 -0.28
C VAL A 305 14.49 0.94 -0.16
N GLY A 306 13.35 0.25 -0.35
CA GLY A 306 13.31 -1.22 -0.34
C GLY A 306 13.78 -1.87 -1.65
N SER A 307 13.47 -1.25 -2.80
CA SER A 307 13.70 -1.87 -4.12
C SER A 307 15.12 -1.67 -4.65
N ILE A 308 15.71 -0.48 -4.46
CA ILE A 308 17.05 -0.13 -4.99
C ILE A 308 18.15 -1.10 -4.52
N PRO A 309 18.33 -1.38 -3.23
CA PRO A 309 19.44 -2.23 -2.77
C PRO A 309 19.21 -3.70 -3.12
N SER A 310 17.96 -4.14 -3.17
CA SER A 310 17.60 -5.49 -3.63
C SER A 310 17.98 -5.68 -5.10
N ALA A 311 17.67 -4.69 -5.95
CA ALA A 311 18.05 -4.70 -7.36
C ALA A 311 19.57 -4.60 -7.54
N TYR A 312 20.24 -3.76 -6.76
CA TYR A 312 21.70 -3.59 -6.75
C TYR A 312 22.43 -4.90 -6.41
N LEU A 313 22.10 -5.50 -5.25
CA LEU A 313 22.73 -6.74 -4.79
C LEU A 313 22.44 -7.91 -5.75
N ALA A 314 21.24 -7.97 -6.33
CA ALA A 314 20.90 -9.00 -7.31
C ALA A 314 21.70 -8.86 -8.62
N GLN A 315 21.84 -7.64 -9.14
CA GLN A 315 22.47 -7.42 -10.46
C GLN A 315 24.00 -7.44 -10.40
N ILE A 316 24.62 -6.81 -9.40
CA ILE A 316 26.08 -6.67 -9.30
C ILE A 316 26.69 -7.84 -8.54
N GLN A 317 26.18 -8.12 -7.34
CA GLN A 317 26.72 -9.18 -6.49
C GLN A 317 26.15 -10.57 -6.82
N GLY A 318 25.16 -10.64 -7.72
CA GLY A 318 24.50 -11.90 -8.10
C GLY A 318 23.67 -12.51 -6.96
N TYR A 319 23.22 -11.69 -6.00
CA TYR A 319 22.55 -12.20 -4.82
C TYR A 319 21.20 -12.80 -5.16
N ARG A 320 20.95 -14.00 -4.63
CA ARG A 320 19.61 -14.58 -4.63
C ARG A 320 18.73 -13.92 -3.56
N PRO A 321 17.40 -13.97 -3.69
CA PRO A 321 16.48 -13.41 -2.69
C PRO A 321 16.80 -13.86 -1.25
N ALA A 322 17.11 -15.14 -1.01
CA ALA A 322 17.44 -15.63 0.34
C ALA A 322 18.70 -14.97 0.93
N GLN A 323 19.65 -14.55 0.09
CA GLN A 323 20.86 -13.86 0.54
C GLN A 323 20.58 -12.41 0.93
N THR A 324 19.56 -11.77 0.34
CA THR A 324 19.15 -10.40 0.71
C THR A 324 18.19 -10.39 1.91
N SER A 325 17.55 -11.53 2.22
CA SER A 325 16.59 -11.68 3.32
C SER A 325 17.03 -11.13 4.69
N PRO A 326 18.29 -11.34 5.17
CA PRO A 326 18.69 -10.83 6.47
C PRO A 326 18.63 -9.30 6.58
N LEU A 327 18.89 -8.58 5.48
CA LEU A 327 18.81 -7.12 5.42
C LEU A 327 17.36 -6.64 5.65
N MET A 328 16.40 -7.31 5.00
CA MET A 328 14.98 -6.96 5.11
C MET A 328 14.40 -7.40 6.46
N MET A 329 14.87 -8.53 7.01
CA MET A 329 14.48 -9.02 8.33
C MET A 329 14.99 -8.11 9.45
N LEU A 330 16.17 -7.48 9.28
CA LEU A 330 16.70 -6.48 10.21
C LEU A 330 15.76 -5.29 10.36
N VAL A 331 15.01 -4.94 9.31
CA VAL A 331 14.02 -3.86 9.37
C VAL A 331 12.66 -4.38 9.83
N ALA A 332 12.19 -5.50 9.27
CA ALA A 332 10.86 -6.03 9.56
C ALA A 332 10.68 -6.42 11.03
N MET A 333 11.60 -7.18 11.62
CA MET A 333 11.41 -7.71 12.99
C MET A 333 11.34 -6.59 14.05
N PRO A 334 12.28 -5.62 14.08
CA PRO A 334 12.19 -4.50 15.00
C PRO A 334 10.98 -3.58 14.77
N GLN A 335 10.44 -3.51 13.54
CA GLN A 335 9.25 -2.71 13.24
C GLN A 335 8.00 -3.17 14.01
N LEU A 336 7.91 -4.44 14.39
CA LEU A 336 6.82 -4.94 15.26
C LEU A 336 6.79 -4.25 16.62
N VAL A 337 7.94 -3.78 17.11
CA VAL A 337 8.07 -3.04 18.37
C VAL A 337 8.11 -1.53 18.11
N ALA A 338 8.81 -1.09 17.06
CA ALA A 338 8.96 0.33 16.72
C ALA A 338 7.61 1.00 16.39
N LEU A 339 6.66 0.29 15.75
CA LEU A 339 5.34 0.84 15.47
C LEU A 339 4.52 1.12 16.73
N PRO A 340 4.32 0.16 17.65
CA PRO A 340 3.68 0.43 18.93
C PRO A 340 4.36 1.54 19.74
N LEU A 341 5.69 1.61 19.70
CA LEU A 341 6.44 2.72 20.34
C LEU A 341 6.12 4.07 19.68
N THR A 342 6.07 4.11 18.36
CA THR A 342 5.69 5.33 17.61
C THR A 342 4.24 5.71 17.90
N ALA A 343 3.34 4.73 18.03
CA ALA A 343 1.95 4.94 18.41
C ALA A 343 1.83 5.51 19.82
N ALA A 344 2.59 4.95 20.78
CA ALA A 344 2.66 5.45 22.14
C ALA A 344 3.18 6.90 22.17
N LEU A 345 4.24 7.20 21.39
CA LEU A 345 4.80 8.54 21.26
C LEU A 345 3.78 9.54 20.69
N CYS A 346 3.06 9.17 19.63
CA CYS A 346 2.01 10.00 19.03
C CYS A 346 0.76 10.15 19.93
N ASN A 347 0.60 9.29 20.94
CA ASN A 347 -0.50 9.36 21.90
C ASN A 347 -0.20 10.33 23.08
N ILE A 348 1.06 10.76 23.23
CA ILE A 348 1.47 11.72 24.28
C ILE A 348 0.96 13.12 23.92
N ARG A 349 0.24 13.77 24.85
CA ARG A 349 -0.35 15.11 24.65
C ARG A 349 0.66 16.20 24.28
N ALA A 350 1.91 16.07 24.75
CA ALA A 350 2.96 17.05 24.54
C ALA A 350 3.64 16.94 23.15
N VAL A 351 3.41 15.84 22.42
CA VAL A 351 4.10 15.56 21.16
C VAL A 351 3.17 15.84 19.98
N ASP A 352 3.50 16.85 19.17
CA ASP A 352 2.79 17.06 17.91
C ASP A 352 3.25 16.02 16.87
N CYS A 353 2.29 15.31 16.26
CA CYS A 353 2.54 14.27 15.25
C CYS A 353 3.38 14.76 14.04
N ARG A 354 3.38 16.08 13.79
CA ARG A 354 4.18 16.73 12.72
C ARG A 354 5.68 16.60 12.95
N TRP A 355 6.13 16.70 14.21
CA TRP A 355 7.55 16.55 14.53
C TRP A 355 7.98 15.10 14.41
N VAL A 356 7.12 14.15 14.80
CA VAL A 356 7.37 12.71 14.60
C VAL A 356 7.52 12.41 13.10
N LEU A 357 6.63 12.94 12.26
CA LEU A 357 6.73 12.83 10.81
C LEU A 357 8.04 13.43 10.26
N GLY A 358 8.39 14.65 10.70
CA GLY A 358 9.60 15.33 10.25
C GLY A 358 10.89 14.59 10.63
N ILE A 359 10.95 14.04 11.85
CA ILE A 359 12.08 13.22 12.30
C ILE A 359 12.14 11.92 11.51
N GLY A 360 11.01 11.25 11.30
CA GLY A 360 10.96 10.02 10.49
C GLY A 360 11.46 10.24 9.06
N LEU A 361 10.98 11.30 8.41
CA LEU A 361 11.45 11.71 7.08
C LEU A 361 12.94 12.10 7.06
N ALA A 362 13.44 12.78 8.10
CA ALA A 362 14.84 13.12 8.21
C ALA A 362 15.72 11.87 8.35
N MET A 363 15.31 10.88 9.14
CA MET A 363 16.01 9.59 9.25
C MET A 363 16.03 8.85 7.91
N LEU A 364 14.92 8.87 7.16
CA LEU A 364 14.87 8.30 5.81
C LEU A 364 15.77 9.05 4.83
N ALA A 365 15.79 10.39 4.88
CA ALA A 365 16.67 11.21 4.04
C ALA A 365 18.15 10.93 4.33
N VAL A 366 18.55 10.87 5.61
CA VAL A 366 19.93 10.52 6.00
C VAL A 366 20.28 9.10 5.57
N SER A 367 19.37 8.15 5.71
CA SER A 367 19.54 6.78 5.22
C SER A 367 19.77 6.74 3.70
N CYS A 368 18.99 7.52 2.94
CA CYS A 368 19.13 7.61 1.49
C CYS A 368 20.45 8.28 1.07
N VAL A 369 20.82 9.41 1.69
CA VAL A 369 22.08 10.10 1.40
C VAL A 369 23.27 9.20 1.74
N GLY A 370 23.23 8.53 2.89
CA GLY A 370 24.26 7.57 3.27
C GLY A 370 24.36 6.40 2.28
N SER A 371 23.22 5.84 1.87
CA SER A 371 23.17 4.76 0.88
C SER A 371 23.54 5.23 -0.53
N SER A 372 23.50 6.53 -0.84
CA SER A 372 23.94 7.06 -2.14
C SER A 372 25.47 7.02 -2.33
N LEU A 373 26.23 6.85 -1.25
CA LEU A 373 27.69 6.68 -1.28
C LEU A 373 28.13 5.27 -1.69
N LEU A 374 27.21 4.49 -2.26
CA LEU A 374 27.47 3.11 -2.65
C LEU A 374 28.54 3.00 -3.72
N THR A 375 29.43 2.02 -3.56
CA THR A 375 30.47 1.68 -4.54
C THR A 375 30.27 0.24 -5.00
N SER A 376 30.89 -0.15 -6.12
CA SER A 376 30.82 -1.52 -6.65
C SER A 376 31.26 -2.61 -5.66
N GLU A 377 32.06 -2.24 -4.65
CA GLU A 377 32.56 -3.14 -3.61
C GLU A 377 31.55 -3.37 -2.49
N TRP A 378 30.49 -2.56 -2.42
CA TRP A 378 29.50 -2.69 -1.35
C TRP A 378 28.82 -4.04 -1.38
N ILE A 379 28.80 -4.64 -0.21
CA ILE A 379 28.15 -5.91 0.09
C ILE A 379 26.98 -5.62 1.04
N ARG A 380 26.10 -6.59 1.25
CA ARG A 380 24.97 -6.51 2.19
C ARG A 380 25.32 -5.89 3.55
N GLY A 381 26.54 -6.12 4.07
CA GLY A 381 27.00 -5.60 5.35
C GLY A 381 27.01 -4.07 5.44
N ASP A 382 27.34 -3.40 4.33
CA ASP A 382 27.50 -1.95 4.27
C ASP A 382 26.15 -1.20 4.31
N PHE A 383 25.06 -1.90 3.98
CA PHE A 383 23.70 -1.35 4.05
C PHE A 383 23.12 -1.34 5.48
N TYR A 384 23.64 -2.15 6.40
CA TYR A 384 23.10 -2.28 7.76
C TYR A 384 22.99 -0.95 8.54
N PRO A 385 24.01 -0.07 8.63
CA PRO A 385 23.90 1.17 9.39
C PRO A 385 22.76 2.05 8.87
N PHE A 386 22.57 2.14 7.56
CA PHE A 386 21.50 2.94 6.95
C PHE A 386 20.12 2.30 7.16
N TYR A 387 20.04 0.97 7.14
CA TYR A 387 18.81 0.23 7.39
C TYR A 387 18.35 0.30 8.86
N LEU A 388 19.28 0.40 9.81
CA LEU A 388 18.94 0.63 11.22
C LEU A 388 18.19 1.95 11.43
N LEU A 389 18.51 3.01 10.66
CA LEU A 389 17.73 4.26 10.71
C LEU A 389 16.29 4.06 10.21
N GLN A 390 16.08 3.17 9.23
CA GLN A 390 14.77 2.94 8.64
C GLN A 390 13.81 2.17 9.57
N VAL A 391 14.35 1.43 10.55
CA VAL A 391 13.57 0.74 11.59
C VAL A 391 12.59 1.70 12.25
N PHE A 392 13.05 2.89 12.61
CA PHE A 392 12.22 3.94 13.21
C PHE A 392 11.73 4.96 12.18
N GLY A 393 12.50 5.21 11.11
CA GLY A 393 12.13 6.17 10.06
C GLY A 393 10.82 5.84 9.35
N GLN A 394 10.62 4.58 8.90
CA GLN A 394 9.40 4.21 8.17
C GLN A 394 8.13 4.30 9.04
N PRO A 395 8.09 3.74 10.26
CA PRO A 395 6.91 3.88 11.13
C PRO A 395 6.59 5.32 11.51
N MET A 396 7.61 6.13 11.82
CA MET A 396 7.46 7.54 12.17
C MET A 396 7.00 8.40 10.99
N ALA A 397 7.23 7.96 9.74
CA ALA A 397 6.68 8.64 8.56
C ALA A 397 5.22 8.26 8.28
N VAL A 398 4.86 6.97 8.38
CA VAL A 398 3.53 6.49 7.94
C VAL A 398 2.44 6.73 8.99
N LEU A 399 2.71 6.47 10.28
CA LEU A 399 1.68 6.51 11.31
C LEU A 399 1.10 7.93 11.53
N PRO A 400 1.91 9.00 11.63
CA PRO A 400 1.38 10.35 11.74
C PRO A 400 0.47 10.75 10.58
N LEU A 401 0.76 10.30 9.35
CA LEU A 401 -0.07 10.61 8.18
C LEU A 401 -1.46 9.97 8.26
N LEU A 402 -1.53 8.75 8.79
CA LEU A 402 -2.81 8.09 9.10
C LEU A 402 -3.59 8.83 10.18
N MET A 403 -2.91 9.36 11.20
CA MET A 403 -3.57 10.18 12.21
C MET A 403 -4.03 11.52 11.64
N LEU A 404 -3.22 12.20 10.82
CA LEU A 404 -3.58 13.45 10.16
C LEU A 404 -4.78 13.28 9.22
N SER A 405 -4.85 12.17 8.48
CA SER A 405 -5.93 11.90 7.53
C SER A 405 -7.25 11.52 8.21
N THR A 406 -7.21 10.96 9.42
CA THR A 406 -8.39 10.50 10.15
C THR A 406 -8.85 11.45 11.25
N ASN A 407 -8.03 12.43 11.63
CA ASN A 407 -8.39 13.38 12.69
C ASN A 407 -9.50 14.34 12.23
N GLY A 408 -10.47 14.59 13.12
CA GLY A 408 -11.60 15.48 12.85
C GLY A 408 -12.69 14.88 11.93
N MET A 409 -12.62 13.57 11.64
CA MET A 409 -13.64 12.90 10.83
C MET A 409 -14.74 12.29 11.70
N THR A 410 -15.98 12.49 11.28
CA THR A 410 -17.11 11.83 11.93
C THR A 410 -17.15 10.34 11.56
N PRO A 411 -17.73 9.46 12.39
CA PRO A 411 -17.86 8.03 12.05
C PRO A 411 -18.58 7.77 10.71
N GLN A 412 -19.41 8.71 10.24
CA GLN A 412 -20.12 8.61 8.96
C GLN A 412 -19.21 8.91 7.76
N GLU A 413 -18.16 9.72 7.94
CA GLU A 413 -17.16 10.06 6.91
C GLU A 413 -16.08 8.97 6.77
N GLY A 414 -15.98 8.05 7.74
CA GLY A 414 -14.95 7.01 7.79
C GLY A 414 -14.79 6.19 6.50
N PRO A 415 -15.87 5.68 5.87
CA PRO A 415 -15.77 4.94 4.61
C PRO A 415 -15.18 5.77 3.45
N PHE A 416 -15.53 7.06 3.36
CA PHE A 416 -15.00 7.97 2.34
C PHE A 416 -13.54 8.38 2.59
N ALA A 417 -13.17 8.54 3.87
CA ALA A 417 -11.78 8.74 4.25
C ALA A 417 -10.92 7.54 3.86
N SER A 418 -11.45 6.34 4.10
CA SER A 418 -10.80 5.08 3.77
C SER A 418 -10.65 4.92 2.26
N SER A 419 -11.67 5.25 1.44
CA SER A 419 -11.54 5.20 -0.01
C SER A 419 -10.45 6.13 -0.52
N TRP A 420 -10.43 7.40 -0.09
CA TRP A 420 -9.37 8.35 -0.45
C TRP A 420 -7.97 7.85 -0.05
N PHE A 421 -7.81 7.45 1.21
CA PHE A 421 -6.51 7.02 1.73
C PHE A 421 -5.98 5.78 1.00
N ASN A 422 -6.82 4.75 0.82
CA ASN A 422 -6.40 3.50 0.19
C ASN A 422 -6.20 3.65 -1.32
N THR A 423 -7.02 4.48 -2.00
CA THR A 423 -6.83 4.77 -3.43
C THR A 423 -5.53 5.51 -3.68
N VAL A 424 -5.23 6.54 -2.89
CA VAL A 424 -3.95 7.27 -3.00
C VAL A 424 -2.79 6.37 -2.62
N LYS A 425 -2.92 5.52 -1.59
CA LYS A 425 -1.90 4.51 -1.24
C LYS A 425 -1.60 3.57 -2.41
N GLY A 426 -2.64 3.02 -3.02
CA GLY A 426 -2.52 2.10 -4.16
C GLY A 426 -1.90 2.75 -5.38
N LEU A 427 -2.42 3.92 -5.79
CA LEU A 427 -1.88 4.68 -6.92
C LEU A 427 -0.43 5.13 -6.69
N ALA A 428 -0.10 5.59 -5.46
CA ALA A 428 1.25 6.01 -5.13
C ALA A 428 2.26 4.86 -5.23
N ALA A 429 1.89 3.64 -4.84
CA ALA A 429 2.76 2.48 -4.97
C ALA A 429 3.06 2.15 -6.46
N VAL A 430 2.06 2.29 -7.34
CA VAL A 430 2.23 2.08 -8.78
C VAL A 430 3.07 3.20 -9.40
N ILE A 431 2.79 4.46 -9.06
CA ILE A 431 3.57 5.62 -9.51
C ILE A 431 5.02 5.48 -9.06
N ALA A 432 5.26 5.03 -7.82
CA ALA A 432 6.60 4.79 -7.30
C ALA A 432 7.37 3.76 -8.13
N GLY A 433 6.72 2.64 -8.46
CA GLY A 433 7.31 1.61 -9.33
C GLY A 433 7.68 2.15 -10.72
N GLY A 434 6.71 2.77 -11.41
CA GLY A 434 6.94 3.33 -12.74
C GLY A 434 7.98 4.45 -12.76
N LEU A 435 8.03 5.28 -11.71
CA LEU A 435 9.04 6.33 -11.55
C LEU A 435 10.44 5.75 -11.34
N LEU A 436 10.58 4.73 -10.49
CA LEU A 436 11.86 4.07 -10.24
C LEU A 436 12.37 3.34 -11.48
N ASP A 437 11.49 2.67 -12.21
CA ASP A 437 11.85 1.99 -13.47
C ASP A 437 12.28 3.01 -14.53
N ALA A 438 11.49 4.06 -14.77
CA ALA A 438 11.82 5.10 -15.75
C ALA A 438 13.09 5.87 -15.42
N LEU A 439 13.23 6.35 -14.17
CA LEU A 439 14.45 7.04 -13.74
C LEU A 439 15.65 6.10 -13.77
N GLY A 440 15.48 4.84 -13.38
CA GLY A 440 16.52 3.82 -13.41
C GLY A 440 17.00 3.58 -14.84
N THR A 441 16.09 3.41 -15.79
CA THR A 441 16.42 3.22 -17.21
C THR A 441 17.10 4.45 -17.80
N LEU A 442 16.55 5.65 -17.58
CA LEU A 442 17.14 6.91 -18.06
C LEU A 442 18.56 7.15 -17.52
N ARG A 443 18.76 7.00 -16.20
CA ARG A 443 20.07 7.18 -15.57
C ARG A 443 21.06 6.10 -15.98
N ARG A 444 20.62 4.85 -16.14
CA ARG A 444 21.48 3.76 -16.62
C ARG A 444 21.97 4.02 -18.04
N HIS A 445 21.10 4.47 -18.94
CA HIS A 445 21.50 4.87 -20.30
C HIS A 445 22.46 6.05 -20.29
N PHE A 446 22.18 7.08 -19.50
CA PHE A 446 23.05 8.25 -19.36
C PHE A 446 24.47 7.87 -18.91
N HIS A 447 24.58 7.14 -17.79
CA HIS A 447 25.88 6.72 -17.24
C HIS A 447 26.60 5.75 -18.16
N SER A 448 25.89 4.79 -18.76
CA SER A 448 26.50 3.84 -19.72
C SER A 448 27.08 4.57 -20.93
N ASN A 449 26.35 5.52 -21.52
CA ASN A 449 26.83 6.26 -22.70
C ASN A 449 28.02 7.14 -22.36
N HIS A 450 27.99 7.84 -21.22
CA HIS A 450 29.09 8.69 -20.78
C HIS A 450 30.36 7.89 -20.43
N LEU A 451 30.21 6.70 -19.84
CA LEU A 451 31.34 5.81 -19.56
C LEU A 451 31.95 5.24 -20.85
N VAL A 452 31.10 4.84 -21.82
CA VAL A 452 31.58 4.35 -23.13
C VAL A 452 32.28 5.46 -23.90
N ASP A 453 31.73 6.67 -23.94
CA ASP A 453 32.32 7.80 -24.66
C ASP A 453 33.65 8.26 -24.03
N SER A 454 33.73 8.32 -22.69
CA SER A 454 34.97 8.70 -22.01
C SER A 454 36.10 7.66 -22.19
N LEU A 455 35.76 6.37 -22.19
CA LEU A 455 36.74 5.28 -22.39
C LEU A 455 37.08 5.05 -23.87
N GLY A 456 36.13 5.27 -24.78
CA GLY A 456 36.35 5.17 -26.23
C GLY A 456 37.33 6.23 -26.75
N ASN A 457 37.41 7.38 -26.06
CA ASN A 457 38.34 8.45 -26.35
C ASN A 457 39.70 8.31 -25.61
N ALA A 458 39.88 7.28 -24.78
CA ALA A 458 41.10 7.04 -24.02
C ALA A 458 42.02 6.01 -24.73
N PRO A 459 43.27 6.35 -25.07
CA PRO A 459 44.18 5.49 -25.84
C PRO A 459 44.75 4.27 -25.08
N LEU A 460 44.25 3.96 -23.88
CA LEU A 460 44.82 3.00 -22.92
C LEU A 460 43.91 1.81 -22.58
N VAL A 461 42.89 1.52 -23.41
CA VAL A 461 42.04 0.36 -23.17
C VAL A 461 42.76 -0.92 -23.63
N ASP A 462 43.37 -1.63 -22.68
CA ASP A 462 43.92 -2.96 -22.88
C ASP A 462 42.90 -3.90 -23.55
N GLY A 463 43.38 -4.76 -24.45
CA GLY A 463 42.63 -5.56 -25.44
C GLY A 463 41.66 -6.63 -24.90
N ASN A 464 41.14 -6.51 -23.68
CA ASN A 464 40.16 -7.43 -23.09
C ASN A 464 38.76 -6.80 -23.04
N ALA A 465 38.19 -6.53 -24.22
CA ALA A 465 36.92 -5.81 -24.41
C ALA A 465 35.75 -6.37 -23.59
N ALA A 466 35.70 -7.69 -23.37
CA ALA A 466 34.65 -8.35 -22.59
C ALA A 466 34.69 -7.98 -21.09
N GLY A 467 35.89 -7.82 -20.51
CA GLY A 467 36.04 -7.40 -19.11
C GLY A 467 35.69 -5.93 -18.90
N LEU A 468 35.97 -5.09 -19.90
CA LEU A 468 35.63 -3.67 -19.87
C LEU A 468 34.11 -3.44 -19.93
N ALA A 469 33.42 -4.11 -20.84
CA ALA A 469 31.97 -3.98 -20.98
C ALA A 469 31.23 -4.32 -19.67
N ARG A 470 31.68 -5.37 -18.97
CA ARG A 470 31.13 -5.75 -17.66
C ARG A 470 31.38 -4.67 -16.60
N ARG A 471 32.60 -4.13 -16.51
CA ARG A 471 32.92 -3.05 -15.56
C ARG A 471 32.14 -1.77 -15.83
N ILE A 472 31.95 -1.41 -17.10
CA ILE A 472 31.11 -0.27 -17.49
C ILE A 472 29.67 -0.49 -17.04
N HIS A 473 29.14 -1.70 -17.27
CA HIS A 473 27.79 -2.05 -16.84
C HIS A 473 27.62 -1.97 -15.32
N ASP A 474 28.54 -2.59 -14.56
CA ASP A 474 28.51 -2.58 -13.09
C ASP A 474 28.61 -1.14 -12.55
N GLN A 475 29.51 -0.33 -13.11
CA GLN A 475 29.67 1.08 -12.71
C GLN A 475 28.45 1.93 -13.06
N ALA A 476 27.84 1.72 -14.23
CA ALA A 476 26.61 2.42 -14.62
C ALA A 476 25.46 2.08 -13.66
N LEU A 477 25.35 0.83 -13.21
CA LEU A 477 24.36 0.40 -12.22
C LEU A 477 24.60 1.01 -10.83
N VAL A 478 25.87 1.08 -10.39
CA VAL A 478 26.26 1.75 -9.14
C VAL A 478 25.81 3.21 -9.16
N LEU A 479 26.22 3.96 -10.19
CA LEU A 479 25.89 5.39 -10.33
C LEU A 479 24.38 5.63 -10.47
N THR A 480 23.69 4.75 -11.19
CA THR A 480 22.22 4.79 -11.28
C THR A 480 21.57 4.61 -9.92
N SER A 481 22.03 3.62 -9.15
CA SER A 481 21.49 3.35 -7.81
C SER A 481 21.74 4.51 -6.86
N ALA A 482 22.92 5.14 -6.94
CA ALA A 482 23.27 6.32 -6.16
C ALA A 482 22.37 7.52 -6.51
N ASP A 483 22.15 7.79 -7.79
CA ASP A 483 21.23 8.83 -8.27
C ASP A 483 19.80 8.59 -7.77
N LEU A 484 19.31 7.35 -7.83
CA LEU A 484 17.98 7.01 -7.34
C LEU A 484 17.84 7.26 -5.84
N TYR A 485 18.86 6.92 -5.03
CA TYR A 485 18.88 7.25 -3.60
C TYR A 485 18.86 8.76 -3.35
N LEU A 486 19.62 9.55 -4.13
CA LEU A 486 19.59 11.01 -4.02
C LEU A 486 18.22 11.58 -4.37
N VAL A 487 17.55 11.06 -5.41
CA VAL A 487 16.18 11.47 -5.75
C VAL A 487 15.23 11.15 -4.59
N MET A 488 15.32 9.97 -3.98
CA MET A 488 14.50 9.62 -2.80
C MET A 488 14.79 10.56 -1.62
N ALA A 489 16.05 10.92 -1.39
CA ALA A 489 16.43 11.89 -0.37
C ALA A 489 15.85 13.29 -0.65
N CYS A 490 15.93 13.76 -1.89
CA CYS A 490 15.34 15.04 -2.31
C CYS A 490 13.82 15.06 -2.11
N ILE A 491 13.12 13.97 -2.46
CA ILE A 491 11.68 13.83 -2.20
C ILE A 491 11.42 13.90 -0.69
N ALA A 492 12.16 13.14 0.14
CA ALA A 492 12.00 13.16 1.59
C ALA A 492 12.20 14.56 2.17
N VAL A 493 13.24 15.30 1.74
CA VAL A 493 13.50 16.68 2.16
C VAL A 493 12.40 17.64 1.69
N ALA A 494 11.92 17.52 0.45
CA ALA A 494 10.82 18.32 -0.05
C ALA A 494 9.53 18.11 0.78
N LEU A 495 9.26 16.87 1.21
CA LEU A 495 8.15 16.56 2.11
C LEU A 495 8.34 17.18 3.51
N ILE A 496 9.58 17.26 4.02
CA ILE A 496 9.87 17.97 5.28
C ILE A 496 9.54 19.46 5.15
N CYS A 497 9.93 20.09 4.03
CA CYS A 497 9.63 21.49 3.75
C CYS A 497 8.12 21.78 3.63
N LEU A 498 7.30 20.76 3.34
CA LEU A 498 5.85 20.89 3.32
C LEU A 498 5.24 20.88 4.74
N ILE A 499 5.91 20.30 5.74
CA ILE A 499 5.38 20.16 7.11
C ILE A 499 4.96 21.49 7.73
N PRO A 500 5.70 22.61 7.65
CA PRO A 500 5.32 23.90 8.24
C PRO A 500 3.97 24.45 7.75
N PHE A 501 3.58 24.15 6.51
CA PHE A 501 2.34 24.65 5.90
C PHE A 501 1.06 23.96 6.41
N VAL A 502 1.17 22.98 7.30
CA VAL A 502 0.01 22.32 7.90
C VAL A 502 -0.73 23.28 8.86
N PRO A 503 -2.03 23.56 8.62
CA PRO A 503 -2.73 24.65 9.28
C PRO A 503 -3.19 24.37 10.73
N THR A 504 -3.18 23.12 11.24
CA THR A 504 -3.68 22.83 12.60
C THR A 504 -2.86 21.78 13.36
N ARG A 505 -2.69 21.96 14.68
CA ARG A 505 -2.16 20.93 15.59
C ARG A 505 -3.09 19.71 15.64
N VAL A 506 -2.52 18.52 15.54
CA VAL A 506 -3.24 17.24 15.64
C VAL A 506 -3.11 16.77 17.09
N TYR A 507 -4.16 16.97 17.87
CA TYR A 507 -4.28 16.33 19.19
C TYR A 507 -4.76 14.87 19.00
N PRO A 508 -4.36 13.94 19.90
CA PRO A 508 -4.83 12.57 19.85
C PRO A 508 -6.37 12.51 19.95
N PRO A 509 -7.04 11.63 19.17
CA PRO A 509 -8.49 11.56 19.15
C PRO A 509 -9.01 11.19 20.54
N ARG A 510 -9.59 12.15 21.26
CA ARG A 510 -10.36 11.91 22.48
C ARG A 510 -11.84 12.19 22.22
N ALA A 511 -12.70 11.51 22.98
CA ALA A 511 -14.10 11.88 23.04
C ALA A 511 -14.20 13.37 23.42
N VAL A 512 -15.08 14.10 22.73
CA VAL A 512 -15.50 15.43 23.17
C VAL A 512 -16.10 15.23 24.57
N ALA A 513 -15.52 15.90 25.57
CA ALA A 513 -16.00 15.87 26.94
C ALA A 513 -17.38 16.52 27.04
#